data_AF-A0A2N2RKL2-F1
#
_entry.id   AF-A0A2N2RKL2-F1
#
_cell.length_a   1.000
_cell.length_b   1.000
_cell.length_c   1.000
_cell.angle_alpha   90.00
_cell.angle_beta   90.00
_cell.angle_gamma   90.00
#
_symmetry.space_group_name_H-M   'P 1'
#
loop_
_entity.id
_entity.type
_entity.pdbx_description
1 polymer ?
#
loop_
_entity_poly.entity_id
_entity_poly.type
_entity_poly.pdbx_seq_one_letter_code
_entity_poly.pdbx_strand_id
1 'polypeptide(L)' 'MAAYIYGDIEVTNPAAYETYRQQVPALIAAHGGRYLVRGGAVETLEGDRPPRRQV' A
#
# COMPACT_ATOMS: atom_id res chain seq x y z
N MET A 1 -15.28 13.47 -9.71
CA MET A 1 -14.48 13.65 -8.48
C MET A 1 -13.67 12.40 -8.23
N ALA A 2 -12.43 12.51 -7.74
CA ALA A 2 -11.58 11.35 -7.44
C ALA A 2 -11.86 10.82 -6.02
N ALA A 3 -11.71 9.51 -5.83
CA ALA A 3 -11.67 8.86 -4.51
C ALA A 3 -10.24 8.38 -4.23
N TYR A 4 -9.86 8.40 -2.95
CA TYR A 4 -8.53 7.98 -2.50
C TYR A 4 -8.67 6.84 -1.51
N ILE A 5 -7.75 5.87 -1.61
CA ILE A 5 -7.63 4.75 -0.70
C ILE A 5 -6.22 4.82 -0.11
N TYR A 6 -6.13 4.64 1.20
CA TYR A 6 -4.89 4.64 1.95
C TYR A 6 -4.81 3.38 2.83
N GLY A 7 -3.65 2.74 2.85
CA GLY A 7 -3.39 1.56 3.67
C GLY A 7 -2.07 1.64 4.45
N ASP A 8 -2.16 1.51 5.77
CA ASP A 8 -1.04 1.22 6.68
C ASP A 8 -0.99 -0.28 6.97
N ILE A 9 -0.07 -1.00 6.31
CA ILE A 9 -0.12 -2.46 6.21
C ILE A 9 0.97 -3.11 7.07
N GLU A 10 0.55 -3.97 7.98
CA GLU A 10 1.41 -4.96 8.64
C GLU A 10 1.45 -6.25 7.81
N VAL A 11 2.64 -6.61 7.31
CA VAL A 11 2.84 -7.88 6.60
C VAL A 11 3.22 -8.95 7.63
N THR A 12 2.25 -9.79 7.98
CA THR A 12 2.45 -10.90 8.93
C THR A 12 2.90 -12.21 8.26
N ASN A 13 2.61 -12.37 6.97
CA ASN A 13 3.08 -13.49 6.15
C ASN A 13 3.66 -12.97 4.82
N PRO A 14 5.01 -12.86 4.72
CA PRO A 14 5.67 -12.31 3.53
C PRO A 14 5.40 -13.12 2.26
N ALA A 15 5.36 -14.45 2.33
CA ALA A 15 5.17 -15.32 1.16
C ALA A 15 3.77 -15.16 0.55
N ALA A 16 2.73 -15.14 1.39
CA ALA A 16 1.37 -14.89 0.93
C ALA A 16 1.19 -13.45 0.41
N TYR A 17 1.85 -12.48 1.07
CA TYR A 17 1.79 -11.08 0.66
C TYR A 17 2.40 -10.85 -0.72
N GLU A 18 3.50 -11.53 -1.06
CA GLU A 18 4.11 -11.41 -2.39
C GLU A 18 3.16 -11.85 -3.51
N THR A 19 2.45 -12.97 -3.34
CA THR A 19 1.43 -13.42 -4.30
C THR A 19 0.33 -12.37 -4.46
N TYR A 20 -0.21 -11.86 -3.34
CA TYR A 20 -1.21 -10.77 -3.36
C TYR A 20 -0.67 -9.52 -4.07
N ARG A 21 0.55 -9.09 -3.72
CA ARG A 21 1.22 -7.89 -4.25
C ARG A 21 1.40 -7.95 -5.76
N GLN A 22 1.58 -9.13 -6.35
CA GLN A 22 1.72 -9.29 -7.80
C GLN A 22 0.37 -9.14 -8.54
N GLN A 23 -0.74 -9.56 -7.94
CA GLN A 23 -2.06 -9.59 -8.58
C GLN A 23 -2.78 -8.23 -8.55
N VAL A 24 -2.64 -7.49 -7.44
CA VAL A 24 -3.43 -6.27 -7.17
C VAL A 24 -3.24 -5.14 -8.20
N PRO A 25 -2.04 -4.86 -8.75
CA PRO A 25 -1.87 -3.78 -9.71
C PRO A 25 -2.77 -3.91 -10.94
N ALA A 26 -2.94 -5.14 -11.46
CA ALA A 26 -3.80 -5.40 -12.60
C ALA A 26 -5.27 -5.12 -12.29
N LEU A 27 -5.73 -5.52 -11.08
CA LEU A 27 -7.09 -5.25 -10.62
C LEU A 27 -7.35 -3.74 -10.49
N ILE A 28 -6.42 -3.00 -9.87
CA ILE A 28 -6.53 -1.54 -9.71
C ILE A 28 -6.62 -0.86 -11.08
N ALA A 29 -5.75 -1.21 -12.02
CA ALA A 29 -5.77 -0.66 -13.37
C ALA A 29 -7.07 -1.00 -14.12
N ALA A 30 -7.60 -2.22 -13.97
CA ALA A 30 -8.85 -2.65 -14.60
C ALA A 30 -10.06 -1.82 -14.16
N HIS A 31 -10.02 -1.23 -12.96
CA HIS A 31 -11.06 -0.33 -12.45
C HIS A 31 -10.71 1.16 -12.58
N GLY A 32 -9.72 1.51 -13.40
CA GLY A 32 -9.31 2.90 -13.65
C GLY A 32 -8.54 3.55 -12.49
N GLY A 33 -8.11 2.75 -11.51
CA GLY A 33 -7.28 3.20 -10.41
C GLY A 33 -5.81 3.29 -10.79
N ARG A 34 -5.04 4.02 -9.97
CA ARG A 34 -3.59 4.12 -10.09
C ARG A 34 -2.95 4.32 -8.72
N TYR A 35 -1.74 3.80 -8.54
CA TYR A 35 -0.96 4.09 -7.34
C TYR A 35 -0.42 5.53 -7.40
N LEU A 36 -0.49 6.23 -6.27
CA LEU A 36 0.25 7.47 -6.04
C LEU A 36 1.54 7.18 -5.29
N VAL A 37 1.48 6.29 -4.30
CA VAL A 37 2.60 5.75 -3.54
C VAL A 37 2.40 4.25 -3.40
N ARG A 38 3.48 3.47 -3.30
CA ARG A 38 3.39 2.00 -3.12
C ARG A 38 4.53 1.48 -2.25
N GLY A 39 4.52 1.89 -0.98
CA GLY A 39 5.48 1.55 0.06
C GLY A 39 6.90 1.98 -0.27
N GLY A 40 7.04 3.28 -0.55
CA GLY A 40 8.33 3.97 -0.59
C GLY A 40 8.87 4.24 0.82
N ALA A 41 9.94 5.05 0.90
CA ALA A 41 10.49 5.50 2.16
C ALA A 41 9.46 6.32 2.96
N VAL A 42 9.48 6.14 4.28
CA VAL A 42 8.56 6.83 5.20
C VAL A 42 9.36 7.39 6.35
N GLU A 43 9.06 8.63 6.70
CA GLU A 43 9.61 9.35 7.84
C GLU A 43 8.45 9.71 8.78
N THR A 44 8.59 9.43 10.06
CA THR A 44 7.61 9.85 11.07
C THR A 44 7.85 11.31 11.40
N LEU A 45 6.89 12.17 11.08
CA LEU A 45 6.94 13.58 11.46
C LEU A 45 6.50 13.78 12.92
N GLU A 46 5.45 13.06 13.34
CA GLU A 46 4.86 13.13 14.67
C GLU A 46 4.30 11.77 15.11
N GLY A 47 4.25 11.55 16.42
CA GLY A 47 3.74 10.33 17.06
C GLY A 47 4.78 9.20 17.21
N ASP A 48 4.48 8.24 18.09
CA ASP A 48 5.44 7.20 18.50
C ASP A 48 5.28 5.88 17.73
N ARG A 49 4.25 5.75 16.90
CA ARG A 49 4.00 4.51 16.16
C ARG A 49 4.91 4.46 14.93
N PRO A 50 5.83 3.47 14.82
CA PRO A 50 6.65 3.34 13.63
C PRO A 50 5.76 3.02 12.42
N PRO A 51 5.90 3.75 11.31
CA PRO A 51 5.08 3.55 10.13
C PRO A 51 5.39 2.18 9.53
N ARG A 52 4.34 1.48 9.12
CA ARG A 52 4.49 0.24 8.36
C ARG A 52 4.50 0.58 6.88
N ARG A 53 4.21 -0.42 6.04
CA ARG A 53 4.14 -0.21 4.60
C ARG A 53 2.93 0.67 4.23
N GLN A 54 3.20 1.84 3.66
CA GLN A 54 2.17 2.81 3.24
C GLN A 54 1.83 2.68 1.76
N VAL A 55 0.54 2.61 1.42
CA VAL A 55 0.05 2.47 0.03
C VAL A 55 -1.14 3.39 -0.20
#